data_AF-A0A6L5YQ40-F1
#
_entry.id   AF-A0A6L5YQ40-F1
#
_cell.length_a   1.000
_cell.length_b   1.000
_cell.length_c   1.000
_cell.angle_alpha   90.00
_cell.angle_beta   90.00
_cell.angle_gamma   90.00
#
_symmetry.space_group_name_H-M   'P 1'
#
loop_
_entity.id
_entity.type
_entity.pdbx_description
1 polymer ?
#
loop_
_entity_poly.entity_id
_entity_poly.type
_entity_poly.pdbx_seq_one_letter_code
_entity_poly.pdbx_strand_id
1 'polypeptide(L)'
;MWGIIYGEGTEVSELMKLFIDADAYDYQRFPCTSSRKNQFKNSEEGERRMCKELQEYLEEGKREAVEKNIRDTARETARELFKNNIAYQIIKKCASALTDEELREIEKEVKG
;
A
#
# COMPACT_ATOMS: atom_id res chain seq x y z
N MET A 1 4.64 15.93 -1.66
CA MET A 1 4.03 17.28 -1.81
C MET A 1 2.75 17.31 -1.00
N TRP A 2 2.82 17.58 0.31
CA TRP A 2 1.66 17.72 1.22
C TRP A 2 1.83 18.95 2.13
N GLY A 3 2.36 20.05 1.57
CA GLY A 3 2.75 21.25 2.32
C GLY A 3 2.13 22.55 1.82
N ILE A 4 1.02 22.51 1.07
CA ILE A 4 0.47 23.71 0.44
C ILE A 4 -1.06 23.71 0.57
N ILE A 5 -1.62 23.91 1.77
CA ILE A 5 -3.01 24.46 1.87
C ILE A 5 -3.18 25.53 2.96
N TYR A 6 -2.36 25.65 4.01
CA TYR A 6 -2.63 26.64 5.07
C TYR A 6 -1.38 27.41 5.49
N GLY A 7 -1.44 28.74 5.44
CA GLY A 7 -0.34 29.63 5.81
C GLY A 7 0.17 29.31 7.21
N GLU A 8 1.50 29.14 7.31
CA GLU A 8 2.20 28.92 8.57
C GLU A 8 1.86 30.04 9.57
N GLY A 9 1.42 29.67 10.78
CA GLY A 9 1.09 30.61 11.86
C GLY A 9 -0.39 30.99 11.99
N THR A 10 -1.28 30.35 11.21
CA THR A 10 -2.73 30.46 11.45
C THR A 10 -3.18 29.44 12.48
N GLU A 11 -4.19 29.78 13.28
CA GLU A 11 -4.80 28.88 14.27
C GLU A 11 -5.25 27.55 13.64
N VAL A 12 -5.74 27.59 12.40
CA VAL A 12 -6.11 26.40 11.62
C VAL A 12 -4.89 25.56 11.25
N SER A 13 -3.77 26.18 10.84
CA SER A 13 -2.52 25.45 10.55
C SER A 13 -1.94 24.77 11.79
N GLU A 14 -2.04 25.42 12.94
CA GLU A 14 -1.58 24.88 14.22
C GLU A 14 -2.50 23.75 14.73
N LEU A 15 -3.81 23.90 14.57
CA LEU A 15 -4.79 22.84 14.85
C LEU A 15 -4.56 21.61 13.97
N MET A 16 -4.26 21.79 12.69
CA MET A 16 -3.95 20.67 11.78
C MET A 16 -2.64 19.99 12.15
N LYS A 17 -1.60 20.75 12.55
CA LYS A 17 -0.36 20.18 13.09
C LYS A 17 -0.63 19.34 14.35
N LEU A 18 -1.46 19.82 15.27
CA LEU A 18 -1.88 19.08 16.47
C LEU A 18 -2.64 17.79 16.16
N PHE A 19 -3.41 17.78 15.06
CA PHE A 19 -4.17 16.62 14.63
C PHE A 19 -3.31 15.57 13.92
N ILE A 20 -2.31 16.01 13.14
CA ILE A 20 -1.40 15.15 12.37
C ILE A 20 -0.28 14.58 13.26
N ASP A 21 0.25 15.37 14.20
CA ASP A 21 1.28 14.92 15.12
C ASP A 21 0.65 14.02 16.19
N ALA A 22 1.14 12.78 16.28
CA ALA A 22 0.64 11.77 17.19
C ALA A 22 0.62 12.25 18.65
N ASP A 23 1.62 13.00 19.09
CA ASP A 23 1.83 13.28 20.52
C ASP A 23 1.61 14.75 20.91
N ALA A 24 1.22 15.59 19.95
CA ALA A 24 0.92 16.98 20.23
C ALA A 24 -0.49 17.12 20.84
N TYR A 25 -0.56 17.51 22.11
CA TYR A 25 -1.79 17.88 22.81
C TYR A 25 -1.63 19.29 23.37
N ASP A 26 -2.61 20.16 23.12
CA ASP A 26 -2.66 21.49 23.72
C ASP A 26 -4.01 21.64 24.43
N TYR A 27 -4.01 21.37 25.73
CA TYR A 27 -5.20 21.46 26.57
C TYR A 27 -5.56 22.91 26.94
N GLN A 28 -4.67 23.88 26.69
CA GLN A 28 -4.93 25.30 26.98
C GLN A 28 -5.60 26.00 25.81
N ARG A 29 -5.09 25.81 24.59
CA ARG A 29 -5.64 26.43 23.38
C ARG A 29 -6.75 25.61 22.74
N PHE A 30 -6.69 24.28 22.82
CA PHE A 30 -7.66 23.38 22.18
C PHE A 30 -8.14 22.25 23.11
N PRO A 31 -8.73 22.57 24.29
CA PRO A 31 -9.10 21.59 25.31
C PRO A 31 -10.03 20.48 24.80
N CYS A 32 -11.06 20.83 24.01
CA CYS A 32 -12.02 19.87 23.49
C CYS A 32 -11.39 18.91 22.47
N THR A 33 -10.56 19.43 21.57
CA THR A 33 -9.89 18.63 20.53
C THR A 33 -8.85 17.71 21.15
N SER A 34 -8.00 18.24 22.03
CA SER A 34 -6.97 17.46 22.74
C SER A 34 -7.58 16.35 23.58
N SER A 35 -8.68 16.62 24.29
CA SER A 35 -9.38 15.62 25.10
C SER A 35 -10.02 14.52 24.25
N ARG A 36 -10.70 14.87 23.15
CA ARG A 36 -11.29 13.87 22.24
C ARG A 36 -10.22 13.03 21.55
N LYS A 37 -9.11 13.64 21.11
CA LYS A 37 -7.96 12.92 20.55
C LYS A 37 -7.38 11.94 21.56
N ASN A 38 -7.16 12.38 22.80
CA ASN A 38 -6.69 11.54 23.90
C ASN A 38 -7.64 10.37 24.17
N GLN A 39 -8.95 10.63 24.19
CA GLN A 39 -9.97 9.58 24.35
C GLN A 39 -9.96 8.59 23.18
N PHE A 40 -9.86 9.03 21.93
CA PHE A 40 -9.78 8.13 20.78
C PHE A 40 -8.50 7.29 20.78
N LYS A 41 -7.37 7.83 21.25
CA LYS A 41 -6.10 7.08 21.31
C LYS A 41 -6.01 6.12 22.48
N ASN A 42 -6.53 6.50 23.65
CA ASN A 42 -6.34 5.77 24.90
C ASN A 42 -7.61 5.08 25.39
N SER A 43 -8.68 5.07 24.59
CA SER A 43 -9.84 4.20 24.87
C SER A 43 -9.58 2.79 24.34
N GLU A 44 -10.07 1.80 25.07
CA GLU A 44 -10.05 0.39 24.63
C GLU A 44 -10.74 0.23 23.26
N GLU A 45 -11.80 0.99 22.99
CA GLU A 45 -12.47 0.96 21.68
C GLU A 45 -11.56 1.51 20.57
N GLY A 46 -10.84 2.60 20.85
CA GLY A 46 -9.86 3.20 19.95
C GLY A 46 -8.70 2.28 19.64
N GLU A 47 -8.12 1.66 20.67
CA GLU A 47 -7.07 0.64 20.55
C GLU A 47 -7.55 -0.54 19.71
N ARG A 48 -8.74 -1.08 20.01
CA ARG A 48 -9.33 -2.20 19.27
C ARG A 48 -9.56 -1.88 17.81
N ARG A 49 -10.05 -0.68 17.48
CA ARG A 49 -10.24 -0.23 16.08
C ARG A 49 -8.90 -0.11 15.37
N MET A 50 -7.91 0.52 15.99
CA MET A 50 -6.57 0.68 15.41
C MET A 50 -5.90 -0.68 15.16
N CYS A 51 -5.97 -1.62 16.12
CA CYS A 51 -5.46 -2.97 15.96
C CYS A 51 -6.12 -3.72 14.80
N LYS A 52 -7.44 -3.57 14.62
CA LYS A 52 -8.16 -4.18 13.50
C LYS A 52 -7.72 -3.61 12.15
N GLU A 53 -7.65 -2.29 12.03
CA GLU A 53 -7.22 -1.62 10.80
C GLU A 53 -5.77 -1.98 10.43
N LEU A 54 -4.87 -2.09 11.42
CA LEU A 54 -3.49 -2.54 11.21
C LEU A 54 -3.43 -4.00 10.75
N GLN A 55 -4.25 -4.88 11.34
CA GLN A 55 -4.34 -6.27 10.91
C GLN A 55 -4.81 -6.38 9.46
N GLU A 56 -5.86 -5.63 9.09
CA GLU A 56 -6.38 -5.60 7.72
C GLU A 56 -5.35 -5.04 6.73
N TYR A 57 -4.63 -3.97 7.08
CA TYR A 57 -3.54 -3.43 6.26
C TYR A 57 -2.38 -4.42 6.09
N LEU A 58 -1.99 -5.12 7.15
CA LEU A 58 -0.95 -6.15 7.09
C LEU A 58 -1.38 -7.36 6.27
N GLU A 59 -2.65 -7.77 6.34
CA GLU A 59 -3.21 -8.85 5.53
C GLU A 59 -3.28 -8.47 4.05
N GLU A 60 -3.70 -7.24 3.74
CA GLU A 60 -3.68 -6.71 2.37
C GLU A 60 -2.26 -6.67 1.82
N GLY A 61 -1.31 -6.11 2.58
CA GLY A 61 0.10 -6.07 2.16
C GLY A 61 0.71 -7.46 1.95
N LYS A 62 0.33 -8.46 2.76
CA LYS A 62 0.72 -9.86 2.54
C LYS A 62 0.12 -10.43 1.27
N ARG A 63 -1.15 -10.15 0.98
CA ARG A 63 -1.84 -10.59 -0.24
C ARG A 63 -1.18 -10.00 -1.48
N GLU A 64 -0.95 -8.69 -1.50
CA GLU A 64 -0.25 -7.99 -2.58
C GLU A 64 1.17 -8.54 -2.78
N ALA A 65 1.90 -8.82 -1.70
CA ALA A 65 3.24 -9.39 -1.78
C ALA A 65 3.24 -10.81 -2.37
N VAL A 66 2.26 -11.66 -2.00
CA VAL A 66 2.08 -13.00 -2.56
C VAL A 66 1.71 -12.93 -4.04
N GLU A 67 0.77 -12.06 -4.40
CA GLU A 67 0.35 -11.87 -5.79
C GLU A 67 1.51 -11.40 -6.67
N LYS A 68 2.28 -10.42 -6.19
CA LYS A 68 3.50 -9.96 -6.87
C LYS A 68 4.51 -11.08 -7.01
N ASN A 69 4.76 -11.88 -5.98
CA ASN A 69 5.72 -12.99 -6.03
C ASN A 69 5.29 -14.07 -7.04
N ILE A 70 4.00 -14.44 -7.06
CA ILE A 70 3.44 -15.39 -8.04
C ILE A 70 3.66 -14.86 -9.46
N ARG A 71 3.38 -13.57 -9.68
CA ARG A 71 3.49 -12.92 -10.97
C ARG A 71 4.94 -12.77 -11.45
N ASP A 72 5.87 -12.43 -10.56
CA ASP A 72 7.30 -12.39 -10.84
C ASP A 72 7.84 -13.78 -11.21
N THR A 73 7.44 -14.82 -10.45
CA THR A 73 7.80 -16.22 -10.72
C THR A 73 7.23 -16.69 -12.06
N ALA A 74 5.99 -16.33 -12.38
CA ALA A 74 5.37 -16.64 -13.67
C ALA A 74 6.11 -15.94 -14.83
N ARG A 75 6.55 -14.69 -14.64
CA ARG A 75 7.35 -13.94 -15.63
C ARG A 75 8.70 -14.61 -15.89
N GLU A 76 9.41 -15.02 -14.84
CA GLU A 76 10.68 -15.72 -14.96
C GLU A 76 10.53 -17.08 -15.64
N THR A 77 9.50 -17.85 -15.24
CA THR A 77 9.17 -19.13 -15.88
C THR A 77 8.86 -18.94 -17.37
N ALA A 78 8.04 -17.95 -17.72
CA ALA A 78 7.72 -17.65 -19.11
C ALA A 78 8.98 -17.29 -19.92
N ARG A 79 9.88 -16.46 -19.36
CA ARG A 79 11.18 -16.12 -20.00
C ARG A 79 11.99 -17.38 -20.31
N GLU A 80 12.15 -18.28 -19.34
CA GLU A 80 12.90 -19.51 -19.53
C GLU A 80 12.25 -20.43 -20.58
N LEU A 81 10.92 -20.54 -20.59
CA LEU A 81 10.21 -21.33 -21.60
C LEU A 81 10.39 -20.75 -23.01
N PHE A 82 10.37 -19.43 -23.16
CA PHE A 82 10.63 -18.77 -24.45
C PHE A 82 12.08 -19.00 -24.92
N LYS A 83 13.08 -18.90 -24.02
CA LYS A 83 14.48 -19.21 -24.34
C LYS A 83 14.66 -20.64 -24.84
N ASN A 84 13.88 -21.56 -24.27
CA ASN A 84 13.87 -22.97 -24.69
C ASN A 84 13.00 -23.24 -25.94
N ASN A 85 12.57 -22.20 -26.66
CA ASN A 85 11.75 -22.28 -27.87
C ASN A 85 10.43 -23.06 -27.68
N ILE A 86 9.87 -23.05 -26.47
CA ILE A 86 8.56 -23.64 -26.22
C ILE A 86 7.49 -22.81 -26.94
N ALA A 87 6.50 -23.49 -27.52
CA ALA A 87 5.44 -22.84 -28.29
C ALA A 87 4.63 -21.88 -27.40
N TYR A 88 4.38 -20.67 -27.92
CA TYR A 88 3.64 -19.61 -27.23
C TYR A 88 2.32 -20.09 -26.61
N GLN A 89 1.55 -20.92 -27.34
CA GLN A 89 0.27 -21.44 -26.87
C GLN A 89 0.39 -22.36 -25.64
N ILE A 90 1.52 -23.05 -25.49
CA ILE A 90 1.81 -23.87 -24.31
C ILE A 90 2.16 -22.96 -23.13
N ILE A 91 3.04 -21.98 -23.36
CA ILE A 91 3.46 -21.01 -22.33
C ILE A 91 2.26 -20.23 -21.79
N LYS A 92 1.36 -19.77 -22.67
CA LYS A 92 0.13 -19.06 -22.29
C LYS A 92 -0.78 -19.87 -21.37
N LYS A 93 -0.81 -21.20 -21.52
CA LYS A 93 -1.57 -22.08 -20.62
C LYS A 93 -0.87 -22.29 -19.28
N CYS A 94 0.47 -22.35 -19.28
CA CYS A 94 1.28 -22.60 -18.08
C CYS A 94 1.45 -21.34 -17.22
N ALA A 95 1.60 -20.17 -17.84
CA ALA A 95 1.78 -18.88 -17.17
C ALA A 95 0.45 -18.11 -17.11
N SER A 96 -0.62 -18.76 -16.63
CA SER A 96 -1.97 -18.18 -16.58
C SER A 96 -2.10 -16.96 -15.66
N ALA A 97 -1.10 -16.72 -14.81
CA ALA A 97 -0.99 -15.52 -13.97
C ALA A 97 -0.54 -14.28 -14.75
N LEU A 98 -0.14 -14.42 -16.02
CA LEU A 98 0.26 -13.33 -16.90
C LEU A 98 -0.81 -13.03 -17.94
N THR A 99 -0.92 -11.77 -18.32
CA THR A 99 -1.78 -11.34 -19.43
C THR A 99 -1.14 -11.69 -20.79
N ASP A 100 -1.95 -11.73 -21.85
CA ASP A 100 -1.44 -11.96 -23.21
C ASP A 100 -0.45 -10.86 -23.64
N GLU A 101 -0.64 -9.63 -23.18
CA GLU A 101 0.26 -8.52 -23.47
C GLU A 101 1.61 -8.70 -22.78
N GLU A 102 1.62 -9.04 -21.49
CA GLU A 102 2.87 -9.34 -20.76
C GLU A 102 3.64 -10.49 -21.39
N LEU A 103 2.94 -11.55 -21.82
CA LEU A 103 3.58 -12.67 -22.51
C LEU A 103 4.22 -12.25 -23.83
N ARG A 104 3.58 -11.35 -24.59
CA ARG A 104 4.14 -10.79 -25.82
C ARG A 104 5.33 -9.89 -25.55
N GLU A 105 5.29 -9.07 -24.50
CA GLU A 105 6.43 -8.27 -24.06
C GLU A 105 7.62 -9.17 -23.72
N ILE A 106 7.40 -10.21 -22.92
CA ILE A 106 8.44 -11.17 -22.54
C ILE A 106 9.00 -11.90 -23.78
N GLU A 107 8.14 -12.34 -24.69
CA GLU A 107 8.58 -12.99 -25.92
C GLU A 107 9.47 -12.06 -26.76
N LYS A 108 9.10 -10.79 -26.88
CA LYS A 108 9.90 -9.75 -27.56
C LYS A 108 11.22 -9.49 -26.81
N GLU A 109 11.22 -9.42 -25.48
CA GLU A 109 12.45 -9.25 -24.67
C GLU A 109 13.43 -10.41 -24.85
N VAL A 110 12.93 -11.64 -25.07
CA VAL A 110 13.78 -12.84 -25.21
C VAL A 110 14.26 -13.05 -26.64
N LYS A 111 13.44 -12.71 -27.64
CA LYS A 111 13.73 -12.95 -29.06
C LYS A 111 14.26 -11.73 -29.83
N GLY A 112 14.09 -10.53 -29.29
CA GLY A 112 14.66 -9.28 -29.80
C GLY A 112 16.12 -9.16 -29.44
#